data_AF-A0A7X8RFH5-F1
#
_entry.id   AF-A0A7X8RFH5-F1
#
_cell.length_a   1.000
_cell.length_b   1.000
_cell.length_c   1.000
_cell.angle_alpha   90.00
_cell.angle_beta   90.00
_cell.angle_gamma   90.00
#
_symmetry.space_group_name_H-M   'P 1'
#
loop_
_entity.id
_entity.type
_entity.pdbx_description
1 polymer ?
#
loop_
_entity_poly.entity_id
_entity_poly.type
_entity_poly.pdbx_seq_one_letter_code
_entity_poly.pdbx_strand_id
1 'polypeptide(L)'
;MTTSAVTDPPASQSKTFSAAWRDLVRGFHQHELWLQLGWQDIKQRYRRSTLGPLWITIATGVMALALGLLYSMLFQIPLADFLPHVTVGLIMWGFISGCIKDGAEIFIDNEGLIKQLPSALSVHVYRLVWRQALFLAHNLVIWAVLMMIFPRPLGWDLLLAIPAMALLILNGVWVTMFFGIVATRYRDVAPLLEAMVQLLFYVTPIVWTTQTLKEQG
;
A
#
# COMPACT_ATOMS: atom_id res chain seq x y z
N MET A 1 11.24 -52.74 33.57
CA MET A 1 10.00 -52.02 33.19
C MET A 1 10.23 -50.54 33.44
N THR A 2 10.58 -49.78 32.40
CA THR A 2 10.79 -48.33 32.47
C THR A 2 9.62 -47.64 31.78
N THR A 3 8.69 -47.09 32.56
CA THR A 3 7.52 -46.37 32.06
C THR A 3 7.98 -45.01 31.54
N SER A 4 8.04 -44.84 30.22
CA SER A 4 8.27 -43.54 29.60
C SER A 4 7.04 -42.67 29.81
N ALA A 5 7.17 -41.65 30.66
CA ALA A 5 6.18 -40.60 30.79
C ALA A 5 6.07 -39.87 29.43
N VAL A 6 5.01 -40.17 28.69
CA VAL A 6 4.63 -39.40 27.50
C VAL A 6 4.15 -38.05 28.02
N THR A 7 5.04 -37.05 28.03
CA THR A 7 4.65 -35.65 28.18
C THR A 7 3.91 -35.26 26.91
N ASP A 8 2.60 -35.07 27.00
CA ASP A 8 1.81 -34.52 25.90
C ASP A 8 2.48 -33.22 25.42
N PRO A 9 2.60 -33.00 24.09
CA PRO A 9 3.11 -31.74 23.58
C PRO A 9 2.22 -30.59 24.09
N PRO A 10 2.81 -29.46 24.53
CA PRO A 10 2.04 -28.35 25.08
C PRO A 10 0.97 -27.91 24.08
N ALA A 11 -0.26 -27.70 24.58
CA ALA A 11 -1.40 -27.35 23.75
C ALA A 11 -1.09 -26.14 22.86
N SER A 12 -1.31 -26.29 21.55
CA SER A 12 -1.03 -25.25 20.57
C SER A 12 -1.91 -24.02 20.81
N GLN A 13 -1.35 -22.98 21.45
CA GLN A 13 -2.04 -21.69 21.69
C GLN A 13 -2.19 -20.83 20.41
N SER A 14 -1.80 -21.37 19.25
CA SER A 14 -1.79 -20.72 17.93
C SER A 14 -3.17 -20.22 17.47
N LYS A 15 -4.27 -20.69 18.09
CA LYS A 15 -5.65 -20.32 17.74
C LYS A 15 -6.27 -19.22 18.61
N THR A 16 -5.51 -18.61 19.52
CA THR A 16 -6.07 -17.64 20.47
C THR A 16 -5.92 -16.22 19.95
N PHE A 17 -6.99 -15.42 20.00
CA PHE A 17 -6.94 -13.97 19.71
C PHE A 17 -5.83 -13.24 20.48
N SER A 18 -5.57 -13.68 21.73
CA SER A 18 -4.45 -13.20 22.56
C SER A 18 -3.07 -13.44 21.92
N ALA A 19 -2.86 -14.54 21.21
CA ALA A 19 -1.61 -14.81 20.50
C ALA A 19 -1.42 -13.85 19.32
N ALA A 20 -2.49 -13.58 18.55
CA ALA A 20 -2.47 -12.62 17.45
C ALA A 20 -2.20 -11.19 17.94
N TRP A 21 -2.88 -10.76 19.01
CA TRP A 21 -2.64 -9.45 19.62
C TRP A 21 -1.19 -9.31 20.11
N ARG A 22 -0.66 -10.34 20.78
CA ARG A 22 0.75 -10.37 21.21
C ARG A 22 1.73 -10.35 20.03
N ASP A 23 1.39 -10.90 18.87
CA ASP A 23 2.22 -10.77 17.67
C ASP A 23 2.25 -9.32 17.20
N LEU A 24 1.08 -8.69 17.03
CA LEU A 24 0.96 -7.30 16.58
C LEU A 24 1.73 -6.32 17.47
N VAL A 25 1.59 -6.46 18.80
CA VAL A 25 2.29 -5.61 19.78
C VAL A 25 3.80 -5.86 19.73
N ARG A 26 4.24 -7.14 19.68
CA ARG A 26 5.67 -7.46 19.57
C ARG A 26 6.28 -6.92 18.28
N GLY A 27 5.61 -7.08 17.16
CA GLY A 27 6.06 -6.55 15.87
C GLY A 27 6.11 -5.02 15.86
N PHE A 28 5.15 -4.37 16.51
CA PHE A 28 5.14 -2.91 16.64
C PHE A 28 6.35 -2.40 17.44
N HIS A 29 6.69 -3.07 18.55
CA HIS A 29 7.88 -2.73 19.33
C HIS A 29 9.19 -2.95 18.56
N GLN A 30 9.23 -3.83 17.56
CA GLN A 30 10.37 -4.06 16.67
C GLN A 30 10.48 -3.02 15.55
N HIS A 31 10.21 -1.74 15.86
CA HIS A 31 10.16 -0.64 14.90
C HIS A 31 11.45 -0.35 14.17
N GLU A 32 12.59 -0.41 14.86
CA GLU A 32 13.89 -0.27 14.20
C GLU A 32 14.09 -1.31 13.09
N LEU A 33 13.63 -2.55 13.31
CA LEU A 33 13.76 -3.63 12.36
C LEU A 33 12.89 -3.40 11.11
N TRP A 34 11.59 -3.15 11.27
CA TRP A 34 10.72 -3.00 10.11
C TRP A 34 10.96 -1.68 9.35
N LEU A 35 11.40 -0.61 10.04
CA LEU A 35 11.81 0.64 9.39
C LEU A 35 13.05 0.44 8.52
N GLN A 36 14.09 -0.21 9.07
CA GLN A 36 15.34 -0.47 8.33
C GLN A 36 15.11 -1.42 7.17
N LEU A 37 14.36 -2.51 7.37
CA LEU A 37 14.06 -3.46 6.30
C LEU A 37 13.25 -2.81 5.17
N GLY A 38 12.27 -1.96 5.50
CA GLY A 38 11.45 -1.29 4.48
C GLY A 38 12.26 -0.25 3.69
N TRP A 39 13.20 0.45 4.35
CA TRP A 39 14.14 1.32 3.67
C TRP A 39 15.11 0.53 2.76
N GLN A 40 15.60 -0.61 3.25
CA GLN A 40 16.47 -1.49 2.46
C GLN A 40 15.75 -2.04 1.23
N ASP A 41 14.44 -2.33 1.29
CA ASP A 41 13.67 -2.77 0.12
C ASP A 41 13.74 -1.77 -1.03
N ILE A 42 13.55 -0.49 -0.73
CA ILE A 42 13.63 0.58 -1.73
C ILE A 42 15.06 0.66 -2.27
N LYS A 43 16.05 0.69 -1.38
CA LYS A 43 17.46 0.78 -1.79
C LYS A 43 17.89 -0.42 -2.63
N GLN A 44 17.43 -1.63 -2.32
CA GLN A 44 17.73 -2.84 -3.07
C GLN A 44 17.04 -2.83 -4.43
N ARG A 45 15.77 -2.42 -4.50
CA ARG A 45 15.00 -2.30 -5.74
C ARG A 45 15.68 -1.35 -6.74
N TYR A 46 16.27 -0.26 -6.24
CA TYR A 46 16.92 0.76 -7.08
C TYR A 46 18.45 0.68 -7.07
N ARG A 47 19.07 -0.37 -6.51
CA ARG A 47 20.53 -0.45 -6.31
C ARG A 47 21.36 -0.30 -7.59
N ARG A 48 20.82 -0.73 -8.73
CA ARG A 48 21.47 -0.67 -10.04
C ARG A 48 20.83 0.36 -10.98
N SER A 49 19.94 1.20 -10.47
CA SER A 49 19.28 2.24 -11.27
C SER A 49 20.12 3.52 -11.24
N THR A 50 20.29 4.14 -12.40
CA THR A 50 20.99 5.42 -12.55
C THR A 50 20.23 6.59 -11.91
N LEU A 51 18.90 6.59 -12.02
CA LEU A 51 18.01 7.63 -11.48
C LEU A 51 17.56 7.35 -10.03
N GLY A 52 17.72 6.12 -9.56
CA GLY A 52 17.34 5.73 -8.21
C GLY A 52 15.82 5.81 -7.97
N PRO A 53 15.37 6.15 -6.74
CA PRO A 53 13.95 6.25 -6.37
C PRO A 53 13.14 7.26 -7.19
N LEU A 54 13.78 8.22 -7.86
CA LEU A 54 13.10 9.21 -8.72
C LEU A 54 12.30 8.55 -9.85
N TRP A 55 12.65 7.34 -10.26
CA TRP A 55 11.88 6.60 -11.26
C TRP A 55 10.44 6.32 -10.81
N ILE A 56 10.19 6.14 -9.51
CA ILE A 56 8.82 5.94 -9.00
C ILE A 56 7.96 7.15 -9.33
N THR A 57 8.51 8.34 -9.07
CA THR A 57 7.86 9.62 -9.27
C THR A 57 7.67 9.92 -10.75
N ILE A 58 8.68 9.65 -11.59
CA ILE A 58 8.57 9.87 -13.04
C ILE A 58 7.50 8.95 -13.63
N ALA A 59 7.48 7.66 -13.28
CA ALA A 59 6.48 6.72 -13.81
C ALA A 59 5.06 7.13 -13.42
N THR A 60 4.85 7.50 -12.15
CA THR A 60 3.56 7.97 -11.65
C THR A 60 3.14 9.30 -12.29
N GLY A 61 4.09 10.23 -12.46
CA GLY A 61 3.84 11.53 -13.08
C GLY A 61 3.49 11.42 -14.56
N VAL A 62 4.17 10.55 -15.31
CA VAL A 62 3.85 10.26 -16.72
C VAL A 62 2.46 9.64 -16.83
N MET A 63 2.12 8.67 -15.96
CA MET A 63 0.79 8.07 -15.94
C MET A 63 -0.30 9.12 -15.62
N ALA A 64 -0.06 9.96 -14.61
CA ALA A 64 -0.99 11.01 -14.22
C ALA A 64 -1.19 12.05 -15.33
N LEU A 65 -0.11 12.44 -16.02
CA LEU A 65 -0.19 13.34 -17.16
C LEU A 65 -0.95 12.70 -18.34
N ALA A 66 -0.66 11.45 -18.66
CA ALA A 66 -1.33 10.74 -19.75
C ALA A 66 -2.84 10.60 -19.51
N LEU A 67 -3.24 10.11 -18.32
CA LEU A 67 -4.65 10.00 -17.95
C LEU A 67 -5.30 11.37 -17.80
N GLY A 68 -4.62 12.32 -17.18
CA GLY A 68 -5.10 13.70 -17.05
C GLY A 68 -5.40 14.34 -18.40
N LEU A 69 -4.50 14.22 -19.37
CA LEU A 69 -4.69 14.72 -20.74
C LEU A 69 -5.83 13.98 -21.46
N LEU A 70 -5.81 12.64 -21.44
CA LEU A 70 -6.81 11.82 -22.13
C LEU A 70 -8.23 12.17 -21.67
N TYR A 71 -8.46 12.22 -20.37
CA TYR A 71 -9.79 12.45 -19.81
C TYR A 71 -10.18 13.93 -19.78
N SER A 72 -9.21 14.85 -19.66
CA SER A 72 -9.46 16.29 -19.89
C SER A 72 -10.00 16.53 -21.31
N MET A 73 -9.42 15.89 -22.33
CA MET A 73 -9.92 15.97 -23.70
C MET A 73 -11.26 15.26 -23.88
N LEU A 74 -11.45 14.09 -23.26
CA LEU A 74 -12.68 13.31 -23.39
C LEU A 74 -13.89 14.02 -22.76
N PHE A 75 -13.71 14.60 -21.57
CA PHE A 75 -14.77 15.26 -20.81
C PHE A 75 -14.82 16.78 -21.00
N GLN A 76 -13.94 17.36 -21.84
CA GLN A 76 -13.85 18.79 -22.09
C GLN A 76 -13.64 19.63 -20.81
N ILE A 77 -12.96 19.06 -19.81
CA ILE A 77 -12.62 19.73 -18.55
C ILE A 77 -11.22 20.36 -18.70
N PRO A 78 -10.97 21.60 -18.24
CA PRO A 78 -9.64 22.19 -18.28
C PRO A 78 -8.59 21.30 -17.61
N LEU A 79 -7.47 21.06 -18.29
CA LEU A 79 -6.38 20.22 -17.75
C LEU A 79 -5.87 20.72 -16.40
N ALA A 80 -5.75 22.04 -16.26
CA ALA A 80 -5.34 22.70 -15.02
C ALA A 80 -6.23 22.31 -13.82
N ASP A 81 -7.51 22.05 -14.09
CA ASP A 81 -8.45 21.68 -13.05
C ASP A 81 -8.41 20.18 -12.71
N PHE A 82 -8.33 19.36 -13.76
CA PHE A 82 -8.48 17.91 -13.67
C PHE A 82 -7.19 17.19 -13.29
N LEU A 83 -6.03 17.67 -13.78
CA LEU A 83 -4.75 17.02 -13.58
C LEU A 83 -4.36 16.88 -12.08
N PRO A 84 -4.48 17.93 -11.23
CA PRO A 84 -4.18 17.77 -9.80
C PRO A 84 -5.14 16.82 -9.08
N HIS A 85 -6.41 16.76 -9.51
CA HIS A 85 -7.41 15.87 -8.95
C HIS A 85 -7.08 14.40 -9.24
N VAL A 86 -6.88 14.05 -10.51
CA VAL A 86 -6.51 12.68 -10.92
C VAL A 86 -5.18 12.27 -10.32
N THR A 87 -4.20 13.18 -10.27
CA THR A 87 -2.89 12.90 -9.69
C THR A 87 -3.01 12.46 -8.23
N VAL A 88 -3.78 13.19 -7.40
CA VAL A 88 -3.98 12.77 -6.00
C VAL A 88 -4.70 11.42 -5.94
N GLY A 89 -5.73 11.21 -6.77
CA GLY A 89 -6.45 9.93 -6.81
C GLY A 89 -5.54 8.76 -7.16
N LEU A 90 -4.64 8.93 -8.15
CA LEU A 90 -3.64 7.93 -8.54
C LEU A 90 -2.63 7.65 -7.43
N ILE A 91 -2.18 8.67 -6.72
CA ILE A 91 -1.23 8.52 -5.61
C ILE A 91 -1.86 7.71 -4.47
N MET A 92 -3.08 8.07 -4.08
CA MET A 92 -3.82 7.37 -3.01
C MET A 92 -4.16 5.93 -3.43
N TRP A 93 -4.58 5.74 -4.68
CA TRP A 93 -4.82 4.41 -5.23
C TRP A 93 -3.56 3.57 -5.32
N GLY A 94 -2.41 4.18 -5.63
CA GLY A 94 -1.12 3.52 -5.64
C GLY A 94 -0.78 2.88 -4.29
N PHE A 95 -1.06 3.60 -3.19
CA PHE A 95 -0.91 3.05 -1.84
C PHE A 95 -1.86 1.88 -1.58
N ILE A 96 -3.15 2.05 -1.85
CA ILE A 96 -4.18 1.02 -1.61
C ILE A 96 -3.88 -0.25 -2.41
N SER A 97 -3.68 -0.09 -3.72
CA SER A 97 -3.36 -1.19 -4.63
C SER A 97 -2.05 -1.88 -4.26
N GLY A 98 -1.04 -1.12 -3.81
CA GLY A 98 0.21 -1.67 -3.29
C GLY A 98 0.02 -2.48 -2.00
N CYS A 99 -0.83 -2.03 -1.06
CA CYS A 99 -1.12 -2.79 0.15
C CYS A 99 -1.88 -4.10 -0.12
N ILE A 100 -2.72 -4.13 -1.15
CA ILE A 100 -3.48 -5.34 -1.56
C ILE A 100 -2.58 -6.31 -2.31
N LYS A 101 -1.93 -5.86 -3.39
CA LYS A 101 -1.18 -6.73 -4.30
C LYS A 101 0.11 -7.25 -3.66
N ASP A 102 1.00 -6.35 -3.24
CA ASP A 102 2.24 -6.75 -2.57
C ASP A 102 1.94 -7.42 -1.22
N GLY A 103 0.80 -7.08 -0.60
CA GLY A 103 0.35 -7.72 0.63
C GLY A 103 -0.06 -9.18 0.45
N ALA A 104 -0.58 -9.57 -0.71
CA ALA A 104 -0.86 -10.97 -1.02
C ALA A 104 0.43 -11.80 -1.13
N GLU A 105 1.52 -11.20 -1.57
CA GLU A 105 2.80 -11.90 -1.80
C GLU A 105 3.76 -11.84 -0.61
N ILE A 106 3.51 -10.94 0.36
CA ILE A 106 4.49 -10.58 1.41
C ILE A 106 5.08 -11.78 2.17
N PHE A 107 4.25 -12.73 2.59
CA PHE A 107 4.72 -13.88 3.36
C PHE A 107 5.32 -14.97 2.49
N ILE A 108 4.93 -15.04 1.21
CA ILE A 108 5.49 -15.99 0.22
C ILE A 108 6.91 -15.54 -0.11
N ASP A 109 7.10 -14.26 -0.44
CA ASP A 109 8.40 -13.69 -0.80
C ASP A 109 9.39 -13.68 0.37
N ASN A 110 8.88 -13.55 1.60
CA ASN A 110 9.71 -13.50 2.80
C ASN A 110 9.79 -14.85 3.54
N GLU A 111 9.34 -15.95 2.94
CA GLU A 111 9.32 -17.28 3.58
C GLU A 111 10.71 -17.66 4.15
N GLY A 112 11.78 -17.38 3.40
CA GLY A 112 13.15 -17.64 3.84
C GLY A 112 13.54 -16.85 5.09
N LEU A 113 13.20 -15.56 5.14
CA LEU A 113 13.49 -14.71 6.30
C LEU A 113 12.64 -15.11 7.51
N ILE A 114 11.37 -15.44 7.30
CA ILE A 114 10.44 -15.87 8.36
C ILE A 114 10.94 -17.15 9.03
N LYS A 115 11.49 -18.10 8.25
CA LYS A 115 12.02 -19.36 8.79
C LYS A 115 13.37 -19.21 9.48
N GLN A 116 14.13 -18.17 9.16
CA GLN A 116 15.50 -17.98 9.67
C GLN A 116 15.59 -16.99 10.84
N LEU A 117 14.73 -15.97 10.88
CA LEU A 117 14.70 -14.97 11.95
C LEU A 117 13.53 -15.23 12.91
N PRO A 118 13.76 -15.34 14.23
CA PRO A 118 12.69 -15.42 15.22
C PRO A 118 12.05 -14.04 15.43
N SER A 119 11.31 -13.55 14.43
CA SER A 119 10.59 -12.27 14.47
C SER A 119 9.07 -12.48 14.39
N ALA A 120 8.30 -11.50 14.85
CA ALA A 120 6.84 -11.53 14.74
C ALA A 120 6.41 -11.42 13.27
N LEU A 121 5.38 -12.15 12.84
CA LEU A 121 4.94 -12.14 11.45
C LEU A 121 4.47 -10.74 11.01
N SER A 122 3.87 -10.00 11.94
CA SER A 122 3.46 -8.61 11.76
C SER A 122 4.60 -7.66 11.37
N VAL A 123 5.87 -7.96 11.67
CA VAL A 123 7.03 -7.16 11.24
C VAL A 123 7.10 -7.04 9.73
N HIS A 124 6.81 -8.13 9.01
CA HIS A 124 6.81 -8.14 7.55
C HIS A 124 5.66 -7.30 6.97
N VAL A 125 4.51 -7.30 7.65
CA VAL A 125 3.37 -6.42 7.33
C VAL A 125 3.74 -4.96 7.54
N TYR A 126 4.30 -4.60 8.70
CA TYR A 126 4.71 -3.23 9.00
C TYR A 126 5.80 -2.73 8.05
N ARG A 127 6.78 -3.58 7.72
CA ARG A 127 7.82 -3.30 6.71
C ARG A 127 7.20 -2.94 5.36
N LEU A 128 6.22 -3.73 4.91
CA LEU A 128 5.55 -3.50 3.63
C LEU A 128 4.74 -2.20 3.65
N VAL A 129 3.91 -2.00 4.68
CA VAL A 129 3.11 -0.77 4.80
C VAL A 129 4.00 0.47 4.88
N TRP A 130 5.13 0.38 5.59
CA TRP A 130 6.13 1.43 5.64
C TRP A 130 6.72 1.73 4.26
N ARG A 131 7.08 0.69 3.49
CA ARG A 131 7.54 0.84 2.11
C ARG A 131 6.49 1.54 1.23
N GLN A 132 5.22 1.15 1.33
CA GLN A 132 4.15 1.82 0.58
C GLN A 132 3.92 3.25 1.05
N ALA A 133 4.03 3.54 2.34
CA ALA A 133 3.96 4.89 2.88
C ALA A 133 5.10 5.78 2.36
N LEU A 134 6.31 5.22 2.20
CA LEU A 134 7.44 5.93 1.59
C LEU A 134 7.21 6.21 0.10
N PHE A 135 6.59 5.29 -0.65
CA PHE A 135 6.20 5.53 -2.04
C PHE A 135 5.12 6.59 -2.15
N LEU A 136 4.11 6.54 -1.29
CA LEU A 136 3.09 7.57 -1.19
C LEU A 136 3.73 8.94 -0.91
N ALA A 137 4.59 9.04 0.11
CA ALA A 137 5.29 10.27 0.47
C ALA A 137 6.16 10.82 -0.68
N HIS A 138 6.87 9.95 -1.40
CA HIS A 138 7.64 10.36 -2.59
C HIS A 138 6.75 10.87 -3.72
N ASN A 139 5.59 10.23 -3.95
CA ASN A 139 4.69 10.64 -5.02
C ASN A 139 3.87 11.89 -4.66
N LEU A 140 3.64 12.18 -3.37
CA LEU A 140 3.01 13.43 -2.92
C LEU A 140 3.79 14.68 -3.37
N VAL A 141 5.10 14.55 -3.65
CA VAL A 141 5.90 15.63 -4.25
C VAL A 141 5.33 16.07 -5.60
N ILE A 142 4.80 15.16 -6.42
CA ILE A 142 4.16 15.48 -7.70
C ILE A 142 2.96 16.39 -7.46
N TRP A 143 2.10 16.02 -6.51
CA TRP A 143 0.94 16.83 -6.16
C TRP A 143 1.33 18.20 -5.62
N ALA A 144 2.38 18.28 -4.77
CA ALA A 144 2.90 19.55 -4.28
C ALA A 144 3.41 20.45 -5.43
N VAL A 145 4.10 19.89 -6.42
CA VAL A 145 4.53 20.61 -7.62
C VAL A 145 3.33 21.12 -8.43
N LEU A 146 2.30 20.29 -8.61
CA LEU A 146 1.07 20.70 -9.32
C LEU A 146 0.32 21.82 -8.59
N MET A 147 0.29 21.83 -7.25
CA MET A 147 -0.31 22.93 -6.48
C MET A 147 0.47 24.24 -6.59
N MET A 148 1.78 24.19 -6.87
CA MET A 148 2.56 25.40 -7.16
C MET A 148 2.29 25.94 -8.57
N ILE A 149 2.08 25.06 -9.55
CA ILE A 149 1.80 25.44 -10.94
C ILE A 149 0.34 25.89 -11.13
N PHE A 150 -0.60 25.17 -10.50
CA PHE A 150 -2.04 25.38 -10.55
C PHE A 150 -2.57 25.68 -9.13
N PRO A 151 -2.32 26.88 -8.59
CA PRO A 151 -2.69 27.22 -7.22
C PRO A 151 -4.20 27.14 -7.02
N ARG A 152 -4.60 26.43 -5.97
CA ARG A 152 -5.98 26.28 -5.52
C ARG A 152 -6.14 26.87 -4.12
N PRO A 153 -7.30 27.43 -3.76
CA PRO A 153 -7.55 27.85 -2.39
C PRO A 153 -7.55 26.63 -1.47
N LEU A 154 -6.47 26.44 -0.73
CA LEU A 154 -6.36 25.41 0.30
C LEU A 154 -7.03 25.94 1.56
N GLY A 155 -8.19 25.38 1.89
CA GLY A 155 -8.90 25.66 3.14
C GLY A 155 -8.29 24.94 4.34
N TRP A 156 -8.85 25.20 5.52
CA TRP A 156 -8.54 24.46 6.75
C TRP A 156 -8.83 22.95 6.65
N ASP A 157 -9.61 22.53 5.65
CA ASP A 157 -9.87 21.13 5.30
C ASP A 157 -8.59 20.34 5.00
N LEU A 158 -7.51 21.01 4.59
CA LEU A 158 -6.22 20.35 4.40
C LEU A 158 -5.70 19.71 5.69
N LEU A 159 -6.06 20.24 6.87
CA LEU A 159 -5.70 19.62 8.15
C LEU A 159 -6.34 18.24 8.32
N LEU A 160 -7.52 18.00 7.72
CA LEU A 160 -8.17 16.70 7.75
C LEU A 160 -7.42 15.65 6.90
N ALA A 161 -6.53 16.08 6.00
CA ALA A 161 -5.69 15.16 5.24
C ALA A 161 -4.73 14.37 6.16
N ILE A 162 -4.26 14.95 7.27
CA ILE A 162 -3.36 14.29 8.22
C ILE A 162 -4.02 13.08 8.91
N PRO A 163 -5.18 13.22 9.60
CA PRO A 163 -5.85 12.09 10.20
C PRO A 163 -6.38 11.10 9.15
N ALA A 164 -6.81 11.57 7.96
CA ALA A 164 -7.18 10.70 6.87
C ALA A 164 -6.00 9.82 6.42
N MET A 165 -4.80 10.39 6.34
CA MET A 165 -3.59 9.66 5.98
C MET A 165 -3.22 8.62 7.03
N ALA A 166 -3.31 8.98 8.32
CA ALA A 166 -3.04 8.05 9.41
C ALA A 166 -4.02 6.87 9.39
N LEU A 167 -5.31 7.14 9.16
CA LEU A 167 -6.33 6.09 9.01
C LEU A 167 -6.07 5.21 7.80
N LEU A 168 -5.65 5.79 6.67
CA LEU A 168 -5.31 5.03 5.48
C LEU A 168 -4.12 4.09 5.71
N ILE A 169 -3.05 4.58 6.34
CA ILE A 169 -1.86 3.77 6.67
C ILE A 169 -2.24 2.64 7.63
N LEU A 170 -3.03 2.96 8.66
CA LEU A 170 -3.53 1.96 9.60
C LEU A 170 -4.39 0.90 8.90
N ASN A 171 -5.26 1.32 7.98
CA ASN A 171 -6.05 0.39 7.16
C ASN A 171 -5.16 -0.50 6.29
N GLY A 172 -4.09 0.06 5.73
CA GLY A 172 -3.07 -0.69 4.98
C GLY A 172 -2.52 -1.89 5.76
N VAL A 173 -2.28 -1.75 7.07
CA VAL A 173 -1.84 -2.87 7.92
C VAL A 173 -2.86 -4.01 7.92
N TRP A 174 -4.13 -3.70 8.14
CA TRP A 174 -5.20 -4.71 8.18
C TRP A 174 -5.40 -5.39 6.83
N VAL A 175 -5.41 -4.60 5.75
CA VAL A 175 -5.58 -5.08 4.37
C VAL A 175 -4.43 -6.00 3.97
N THR A 176 -3.19 -5.56 4.18
CA THR A 176 -1.99 -6.34 3.88
C THR A 176 -1.95 -7.64 4.70
N MET A 177 -2.27 -7.58 5.99
CA MET A 177 -2.30 -8.76 6.84
C MET A 177 -3.37 -9.76 6.38
N PHE A 178 -4.58 -9.28 6.08
CA PHE A 178 -5.68 -10.12 5.61
C PHE A 178 -5.33 -10.84 4.30
N PHE A 179 -4.92 -10.10 3.27
CA PHE A 179 -4.62 -10.70 1.97
C PHE A 179 -3.37 -11.58 2.01
N GLY A 180 -2.36 -11.24 2.81
CA GLY A 180 -1.18 -12.10 2.99
C GLY A 180 -1.54 -13.45 3.61
N ILE A 181 -2.40 -13.47 4.64
CA ILE A 181 -2.85 -14.72 5.27
C ILE A 181 -3.69 -15.56 4.29
N VAL A 182 -4.57 -14.91 3.52
CA VAL A 182 -5.43 -15.62 2.56
C VAL A 182 -4.60 -16.19 1.40
N ALA A 183 -3.66 -15.41 0.85
CA ALA A 183 -2.84 -15.81 -0.29
C ALA A 183 -1.78 -16.87 0.06
N THR A 184 -1.27 -16.87 1.29
CA THR A 184 -0.41 -17.98 1.77
C THR A 184 -1.16 -19.31 1.84
N ARG A 185 -2.47 -19.27 2.12
CA ARG A 185 -3.33 -20.46 2.10
C ARG A 185 -3.76 -20.85 0.69
N TYR A 186 -4.05 -19.87 -0.18
CA TYR A 186 -4.56 -20.06 -1.54
C TYR A 186 -3.71 -19.30 -2.54
N ARG A 187 -2.86 -20.01 -3.29
CA ARG A 187 -1.89 -19.41 -4.22
C ARG A 187 -2.55 -18.64 -5.38
N ASP A 188 -3.77 -19.00 -5.75
CA ASP A 188 -4.51 -18.35 -6.84
C ASP A 188 -5.07 -16.97 -6.47
N VAL A 189 -5.02 -16.59 -5.19
CA VAL A 189 -5.55 -15.31 -4.72
C VAL A 189 -4.70 -14.13 -5.18
N ALA A 190 -3.38 -14.27 -5.25
CA ALA A 190 -2.51 -13.16 -5.68
C ALA A 190 -2.79 -12.74 -7.14
N PRO A 191 -2.80 -13.65 -8.15
CA PRO A 191 -3.21 -13.30 -9.51
C PRO A 191 -4.64 -12.77 -9.62
N LEU A 192 -5.57 -13.34 -8.84
CA LEU A 192 -6.96 -12.86 -8.80
C LEU A 192 -7.05 -11.42 -8.30
N LEU A 193 -6.32 -11.08 -7.23
CA LEU A 193 -6.29 -9.73 -6.67
C LEU A 193 -5.67 -8.74 -7.65
N GLU A 194 -4.67 -9.14 -8.44
CA GLU A 194 -4.10 -8.28 -9.48
C GLU A 194 -5.17 -7.84 -10.50
N ALA A 195 -5.95 -8.80 -11.01
CA ALA A 195 -7.06 -8.52 -11.93
C ALA A 195 -8.19 -7.71 -11.25
N MET A 196 -8.55 -8.06 -10.02
CA MET A 196 -9.61 -7.36 -9.27
C MET A 196 -9.23 -5.91 -8.96
N VAL A 197 -8.00 -5.65 -8.53
CA VAL A 197 -7.51 -4.30 -8.26
C VAL A 197 -7.48 -3.48 -9.55
N GLN A 198 -7.09 -4.08 -10.68
CA GLN A 198 -7.17 -3.40 -11.97
C GLN A 198 -8.62 -3.03 -12.33
N LEU A 199 -9.57 -3.94 -12.15
CA LEU A 199 -10.99 -3.65 -12.38
C LEU A 199 -11.51 -2.55 -11.44
N LEU A 200 -11.20 -2.63 -10.15
CA LEU A 200 -11.63 -1.67 -9.15
C LEU A 200 -11.14 -0.26 -9.45
N PHE A 201 -9.94 -0.10 -10.03
CA PHE A 201 -9.43 1.20 -10.45
C PHE A 201 -10.40 1.91 -11.42
N TYR A 202 -10.94 1.19 -12.40
CA TYR A 202 -11.89 1.76 -13.36
C TYR A 202 -13.26 2.04 -12.75
N VAL A 203 -13.66 1.23 -11.77
CA VAL A 203 -14.94 1.41 -11.04
C VAL A 203 -14.85 2.56 -10.05
N THR A 204 -13.68 2.82 -9.45
CA THR A 204 -13.52 3.94 -8.52
C THR A 204 -13.55 5.28 -9.26
N PRO A 205 -14.21 6.31 -8.69
CA PRO A 205 -14.28 7.65 -9.27
C PRO A 205 -12.96 8.42 -9.07
N ILE A 206 -11.87 7.83 -9.55
CA ILE A 206 -10.55 8.48 -9.67
C ILE A 206 -10.44 9.15 -11.03
N VAL A 207 -11.01 8.50 -12.04
CA VAL A 207 -10.88 8.85 -13.46
C VAL A 207 -12.11 9.61 -13.97
N TRP A 208 -13.25 9.42 -13.32
CA TRP A 208 -14.52 10.05 -13.67
C TRP A 208 -15.10 10.76 -12.45
N THR A 209 -15.69 11.93 -12.65
CA THR A 209 -16.37 12.71 -11.60
C THR A 209 -17.87 12.45 -11.67
N THR A 210 -18.58 12.51 -10.54
CA THR A 210 -20.05 12.28 -10.51
C THR A 210 -20.84 13.31 -11.33
N GLN A 211 -20.22 14.44 -11.69
CA GLN A 211 -20.79 15.46 -12.57
C GLN A 211 -20.88 14.99 -14.02
N THR A 212 -19.88 14.27 -14.55
CA THR A 212 -19.92 13.78 -15.95
C THR A 212 -21.01 12.73 -16.15
N LEU A 213 -21.32 11.93 -15.13
CA LEU A 213 -22.43 10.97 -15.18
C LEU A 213 -23.81 11.63 -15.13
N LYS A 214 -23.94 12.83 -14.53
CA LYS A 214 -25.22 13.56 -14.48
C LYS A 214 -25.52 14.36 -15.74
N GLU A 215 -24.52 14.73 -16.52
CA GLU A 215 -24.72 15.48 -17.78
C GLU A 215 -25.01 14.57 -18.98
N GLN A 216 -24.75 13.26 -18.87
CA GLN A 216 -24.95 12.29 -19.95
C GLN A 216 -26.15 11.34 -19.75
N GLY A 217 -27.01 11.60 -18.74
CA GLY A 217 -28.19 10.78 -18.41
C GLY A 217 -29.42 11.61 -18.11
#